data_AF-A0A1B0EWJ0-F1
#
_entry.id   AF-A0A1B0EWJ0-F1
#
_cell.length_a   1.000
_cell.length_b   1.000
_cell.length_c   1.000
_cell.angle_alpha   90.00
_cell.angle_beta   90.00
_cell.angle_gamma   90.00
#
_symmetry.space_group_name_H-M   'P 1'
#
loop_
_entity.id
_entity.type
_entity.pdbx_description
1 polymer ?
#
loop_
_entity_poly.entity_id
_entity_poly.type
_entity_poly.pdbx_seq_one_letter_code
_entity_poly.pdbx_strand_id
1 'polypeptide(L)'
;MDEINNVTQSLGKDGKFQLFICLSLREHLLHRMLVPIAASRVTQEMYEEQSFMRKKGLLTFLRQILEPLDEFHIVLENSITQGIPSHC
;
A
#
# COMPACT_ATOMS: atom_id res chain seq x y z
N MET A 1 7.04 6.06 -5.93
CA MET A 1 7.45 4.63 -5.94
C MET A 1 8.96 4.49 -6.07
N ASP A 2 9.61 5.29 -6.93
CA ASP A 2 11.07 5.27 -7.09
C ASP A 2 11.84 5.64 -5.80
N GLU A 3 11.28 6.51 -4.95
CA GLU A 3 11.89 6.90 -3.68
C GLU A 3 12.03 5.72 -2.69
N ILE A 4 11.03 4.84 -2.59
CA ILE A 4 11.11 3.64 -1.75
C ILE A 4 12.25 2.75 -2.25
N ASN A 5 12.36 2.54 -3.56
CA ASN A 5 13.39 1.70 -4.15
C ASN A 5 14.80 2.29 -4.00
N ASN A 6 14.94 3.62 -3.98
CA ASN A 6 16.22 4.32 -3.86
C ASN A 6 16.72 4.47 -2.42
N VAL A 7 15.82 4.65 -1.45
CA VAL A 7 16.19 4.84 -0.03
C VAL A 7 16.64 3.53 0.64
N THR A 8 16.29 2.37 0.07
CA THR A 8 16.38 1.09 0.79
C THR A 8 17.21 0.01 0.09
N GLN A 9 18.54 0.15 0.11
CA GLN A 9 19.44 -0.99 -0.13
C GLN A 9 19.49 -1.96 1.07
N SER A 10 19.20 -1.50 2.29
CA SER A 10 19.24 -2.31 3.53
C SER A 10 17.92 -2.96 3.91
N LEU A 11 16.80 -2.47 3.37
CA LEU A 11 15.46 -2.94 3.76
C LEU A 11 15.06 -4.14 2.90
N GLY A 12 14.80 -5.28 3.54
CA GLY A 12 14.28 -6.47 2.87
C GLY A 12 12.89 -6.23 2.26
N LYS A 13 12.40 -7.21 1.48
CA LYS A 13 11.11 -7.11 0.78
C LYS A 13 9.94 -6.74 1.70
N ASP A 14 9.93 -7.27 2.92
CA ASP A 14 8.84 -7.08 3.87
C ASP A 14 8.86 -5.67 4.45
N GLY A 15 10.05 -5.14 4.73
CA GLY A 15 10.19 -3.75 5.17
C GLY A 15 9.82 -2.76 4.07
N LYS A 16 10.18 -3.05 2.80
CA LYS A 16 9.73 -2.24 1.65
C LYS A 16 8.21 -2.23 1.52
N PHE A 17 7.59 -3.39 1.72
CA PHE A 17 6.14 -3.51 1.70
C PHE A 17 5.50 -2.73 2.86
N GLN A 18 6.00 -2.87 4.10
CA GLN A 18 5.51 -2.12 5.25
C GLN A 18 5.61 -0.60 5.03
N LEU A 19 6.77 -0.14 4.55
CA LEU A 19 6.99 1.27 4.21
C LEU A 19 6.01 1.74 3.14
N PHE A 20 5.80 0.95 2.09
CA PHE A 20 4.81 1.25 1.05
C PHE A 20 3.40 1.40 1.64
N ILE A 21 2.98 0.53 2.56
CA ILE A 21 1.67 0.64 3.20
C ILE A 21 1.57 1.91 4.05
N CYS A 22 2.58 2.20 4.89
CA CYS A 22 2.61 3.40 5.71
C CYS A 22 2.52 4.67 4.87
N LEU A 23 3.34 4.78 3.81
CA LEU A 23 3.31 5.93 2.92
C LEU A 23 1.97 6.04 2.18
N SER A 24 1.46 4.93 1.63
CA SER A 24 0.14 4.94 0.95
C SER A 24 -0.99 5.35 1.88
N LEU A 25 -0.87 5.05 3.17
CA LEU A 25 -1.83 5.45 4.19
C LEU A 25 -1.73 6.95 4.50
N ARG A 26 -0.51 7.47 4.71
CA ARG A 26 -0.24 8.90 4.90
C ARG A 26 -0.73 9.75 3.71
N GLU A 27 -0.55 9.24 2.49
CA GLU A 27 -0.93 9.94 1.26
C GLU A 27 -2.40 9.70 0.85
N HIS A 28 -3.23 9.06 1.70
CA HIS A 28 -4.67 8.88 1.40
C HIS A 28 -4.94 8.01 0.15
N LEU A 29 -4.00 7.14 -0.22
CA LEU A 29 -4.06 6.31 -1.44
C LEU A 29 -4.36 4.83 -1.16
N LEU A 30 -4.12 4.36 0.06
CA LEU A 30 -4.13 2.92 0.36
C LEU A 30 -5.43 2.22 -0.07
N HIS A 31 -6.59 2.77 0.29
CA HIS A 31 -7.89 2.20 -0.06
C HIS A 31 -8.19 2.29 -1.58
N ARG A 32 -7.68 3.33 -2.26
CA ARG A 32 -7.87 3.56 -3.70
C ARG A 32 -7.03 2.63 -4.56
N MET A 33 -5.83 2.28 -4.10
CA MET A 33 -4.87 1.46 -4.84
C MET A 33 -5.27 -0.02 -4.94
N LEU A 34 -6.11 -0.53 -4.02
CA LEU A 34 -6.50 -1.95 -4.00
C LEU A 34 -7.18 -2.41 -5.30
N VAL A 35 -8.05 -1.58 -5.88
CA VAL A 35 -8.82 -1.95 -7.08
C VAL A 35 -7.91 -2.04 -8.33
N PRO A 36 -7.08 -1.03 -8.65
CA PRO A 36 -6.10 -1.15 -9.73
C PRO A 36 -5.12 -2.29 -9.55
N ILE A 37 -4.62 -2.52 -8.32
CA ILE A 37 -3.69 -3.62 -8.04
C ILE A 37 -4.37 -4.96 -8.36
N ALA A 38 -5.58 -5.19 -7.83
CA ALA A 38 -6.33 -6.42 -8.08
C ALA A 38 -6.64 -6.67 -9.56
N ALA A 39 -6.91 -5.60 -10.32
CA ALA A 39 -7.17 -5.67 -11.76
C ALA A 39 -5.90 -5.85 -12.61
N SER A 40 -4.71 -5.71 -12.02
CA SER A 40 -3.45 -5.83 -12.76
C SER A 40 -3.20 -7.26 -13.23
N ARG A 41 -2.54 -7.39 -14.40
CA ARG A 41 -2.11 -8.68 -14.93
C ARG A 41 -1.18 -9.42 -13.95
N VAL A 42 -0.29 -8.69 -13.28
CA VAL A 42 0.65 -9.24 -12.29
C VAL A 42 -0.09 -9.93 -11.15
N THR A 43 -1.19 -9.36 -10.66
CA THR A 43 -2.01 -10.02 -9.63
C THR A 43 -2.67 -11.30 -10.15
N GLN A 44 -3.08 -11.36 -11.42
CA GLN A 44 -3.63 -12.59 -12.00
C GLN A 44 -2.56 -13.68 -12.16
N GLU A 45 -1.31 -13.30 -12.42
CA GLU A 45 -0.18 -14.23 -12.59
C GLU A 45 0.41 -14.70 -11.25
N MET A 46 0.37 -13.85 -10.21
CA MET A 46 0.99 -14.12 -8.92
C MET A 46 0.05 -14.71 -7.87
N TYR A 47 -1.27 -14.62 -8.06
CA TYR A 47 -2.25 -15.09 -7.10
C TYR A 47 -3.20 -16.14 -7.69
N GLU A 48 -3.48 -17.18 -6.91
CA GLU A 48 -4.47 -18.22 -7.25
C GLU A 48 -5.89 -17.64 -7.40
N GLU A 49 -6.73 -18.26 -8.24
CA GLU A 49 -8.10 -17.78 -8.53
C GLU A 49 -8.96 -17.58 -7.28
N GLN A 50 -8.77 -18.42 -6.26
CA GLN A 50 -9.52 -18.36 -5.00
C GLN A 50 -8.90 -17.44 -3.94
N SER A 51 -7.79 -16.77 -4.26
CA SER A 51 -7.11 -15.86 -3.36
C SER A 51 -7.95 -14.63 -3.02
N PHE A 52 -7.61 -13.99 -1.90
CA PHE A 52 -8.27 -12.78 -1.42
C PHE A 52 -8.26 -11.66 -2.48
N MET A 53 -7.09 -11.41 -3.07
CA MET A 53 -6.86 -10.33 -4.02
C MET A 53 -7.61 -10.50 -5.36
N ARG A 54 -8.15 -11.68 -5.66
CA ARG A 54 -8.95 -11.93 -6.87
C ARG A 54 -10.45 -11.99 -6.60
N LYS A 55 -10.86 -12.03 -5.33
CA LYS A 55 -12.27 -12.07 -4.91
C LYS A 55 -12.83 -10.66 -4.71
N LYS A 56 -13.65 -10.19 -5.66
CA LYS A 56 -14.25 -8.86 -5.64
C LYS A 56 -14.96 -8.50 -4.32
N GLY A 57 -15.73 -9.44 -3.74
CA GLY A 57 -16.43 -9.19 -2.47
C GLY A 57 -15.46 -8.94 -1.30
N LEU A 58 -14.36 -9.69 -1.22
CA LEU A 58 -13.35 -9.54 -0.18
C LEU A 58 -12.55 -8.23 -0.35
N LEU A 59 -12.24 -7.86 -1.60
CA LEU A 59 -11.63 -6.57 -1.91
C LEU A 59 -12.53 -5.39 -1.54
N THR A 60 -13.83 -5.46 -1.84
CA THR A 60 -14.79 -4.43 -1.44
C THR A 60 -14.85 -4.30 0.07
N PHE A 61 -14.89 -5.43 0.78
CA PHE A 61 -14.86 -5.46 2.24
C PHE A 61 -13.59 -4.81 2.81
N LEU A 62 -12.41 -5.17 2.31
CA LEU A 62 -11.14 -4.57 2.75
C LEU A 62 -11.09 -3.06 2.46
N ARG A 63 -11.55 -2.64 1.28
CA ARG A 63 -11.63 -1.23 0.93
C ARG A 63 -12.51 -0.47 1.91
N GLN A 64 -13.68 -0.99 2.27
CA GLN A 64 -14.59 -0.36 3.23
C GLN A 64 -14.00 -0.27 4.64
N ILE A 65 -13.14 -1.21 5.05
CA ILE A 65 -12.42 -1.12 6.32
C ILE A 65 -11.36 -0.01 6.30
N LEU A 66 -10.71 0.18 5.15
CA LEU A 66 -9.62 1.16 4.99
C LEU A 66 -10.11 2.56 4.64
N GLU A 67 -11.31 2.70 4.08
CA GLU A 67 -11.90 3.99 3.67
C GLU A 67 -12.05 4.99 4.83
N PRO A 68 -12.47 4.60 6.05
CA PRO A 68 -12.48 5.51 7.20
C PRO A 68 -11.10 6.06 7.57
N LEU A 69 -10.01 5.34 7.23
CA LEU A 69 -8.66 5.83 7.50
C LEU A 69 -8.30 7.05 6.63
N ASP A 70 -9.03 7.28 5.54
CA ASP A 70 -8.84 8.43 4.65
C ASP A 70 -9.14 9.78 5.34
N GLU A 71 -9.91 9.78 6.42
CA GLU A 71 -10.26 11.01 7.15
C GLU A 71 -9.17 11.44 8.13
N PHE A 72 -8.20 10.58 8.42
CA PHE A 72 -7.17 10.84 9.43
C PHE A 72 -5.89 11.37 8.79
N HIS A 73 -5.39 12.49 9.29
CA HIS A 73 -4.05 12.96 8.94
C HIS A 73 -3.00 12.14 9.72
N ILE A 74 -2.43 11.14 9.06
CA ILE A 74 -1.49 10.20 9.67
C ILE A 74 -0.07 10.75 9.53
N VAL A 75 0.49 11.23 10.64
CA VAL A 75 1.88 11.70 10.70
C VAL A 75 2.79 10.50 10.97
N LEU A 76 3.77 10.28 10.09
CA LEU A 76 4.77 9.24 10.24
C LEU A 76 6.12 9.84 10.65
N GLU A 77 6.79 9.23 11.62
CA GLU A 77 8.12 9.64 12.04
C GLU A 77 9.18 9.38 10.95
N ASN A 78 10.23 10.20 10.93
CA ASN A 78 11.33 10.07 9.97
C ASN A 78 12.07 8.72 10.05
N SER A 79 12.09 8.11 11.23
CA SER A 79 12.60 6.75 11.47
C SER A 79 11.80 5.70 10.69
N ILE A 80 10.50 5.93 10.49
CA ILE A 80 9.60 5.04 9.76
C ILE A 80 9.67 5.35 8.26
N THR A 81 9.63 6.64 7.88
CA THR A 81 9.66 7.06 6.46
C THR A 81 11.03 6.87 5.81
N GLN A 82 12.06 6.53 6.59
CA GLN A 82 13.46 6.41 6.14
C GLN A 82 13.94 7.69 5.45
N GLY A 83 13.41 8.85 5.85
CA GLY A 83 13.74 10.14 5.26
C GLY A 83 13.01 10.46 3.95
N ILE A 84 12.03 9.66 3.50
CA ILE A 84 11.17 10.02 2.36
C ILE A 84 10.27 11.19 2.79
N PRO A 85 10.44 12.38 2.18
CA PRO A 85 9.71 13.57 2.57
C PRO A 85 8.22 13.42 2.20
N SER A 86 7.35 14.02 3.01
CA SER A 86 5.97 14.25 2.63
C SER A 86 5.90 15.47 1.71
N HIS A 87 5.46 15.30 0.47
CA HIS A 87 5.05 16.42 -0.37
C HIS A 87 3.58 16.69 -0.09
N CYS A 88 3.30 17.43 1.00
CA CYS A 88 2.01 18.08 1.19
C CYS A 88 2.00 19.42 0.47
#